data_AF-A0A820WE30-F1
#
_entry.id   AF-A0A820WE30-F1
#
_cell.length_a   1.000
_cell.length_b   1.000
_cell.length_c   1.000
_cell.angle_alpha   90.00
_cell.angle_beta   90.00
_cell.angle_gamma   90.00
#
_symmetry.space_group_name_H-M   'P 1'
#
loop_
_entity.id
_entity.type
_entity.pdbx_description
1 polymer ?
#
loop_
_entity_poly.entity_id
_entity_poly.type
_entity_poly.pdbx_seq_one_letter_code
_entity_poly.pdbx_strand_id
1 'polypeptide(L)'
;IHCKINQQILSPTRVNLAASYNNIGLVYGKIGDYLNALLSYQRALEIYLKTLPSKHSDLATFYNNIGSVYDKIGDDSNSLSSHNKALEIRQKTLPLSHPHLATSYNNIAVVYAKMNDYSNALLYYQEALAIDENNLSSNSSDSYLNIGMFFSKTGEHSEAVRYCEKVLEIAEYSLQGNHRRIQVFRNALKYEKKKWKILSNENLEAIYNRFDPLREDMSKDPAFLDELATVKNPLQNIVQLKDNDIRFSNRVMKAKSRQERYKKGYILLEGKRLIGDAIQAGADLLTIFVTDRKILDTIDFSTTDLNFTAYQISSSAFRIWSDVQTNQGVMAIFAMPRADSCSFPQRITLPITVVCDNVRDPGNMGTIIRTCAAVGCDRLIALKGCVDIWDPKVIRSGMGAHFRLPMIYDVGWETIANHVPENSKVYLADHKYSDEEKPTNHDIDDPSKKMFEEMLEKRKEMKRTNTAEDRSYSSSNNRFLPLYKNIPIDYLSMWKAFSNVKSTDHTTIIIGGETEGISLQARKLTVELNGKRVYIPLLNDVESLNVSIALSVILMELRKSYEDIVQKSFSIKE
;
A
#
# COMPACT_ATOMS: atom_id res chain seq x y z
N ILE A 1 -17.44 -5.22 36.47
CA ILE A 1 -18.17 -4.99 37.73
C ILE A 1 -19.61 -5.55 37.63
N HIS A 2 -20.42 -5.10 36.67
CA HIS A 2 -21.79 -5.61 36.44
C HIS A 2 -21.88 -7.14 36.27
N CYS A 3 -20.98 -7.79 35.51
CA CYS A 3 -20.93 -9.27 35.41
C CYS A 3 -20.62 -9.99 36.74
N LYS A 4 -19.72 -9.44 37.57
CA LYS A 4 -19.40 -10.03 38.89
C LYS A 4 -20.59 -9.91 39.85
N ILE A 5 -21.32 -8.79 39.78
CA ILE A 5 -22.56 -8.57 40.54
C ILE A 5 -23.65 -9.55 40.09
N ASN A 6 -23.84 -9.74 38.78
CA ASN A 6 -24.79 -10.72 38.24
C ASN A 6 -24.38 -12.18 38.50
N GLN A 7 -23.09 -12.48 38.71
CA GLN A 7 -22.65 -13.82 39.13
C GLN A 7 -22.86 -14.10 40.62
N GLN A 8 -22.89 -13.07 41.48
CA GLN A 8 -22.82 -13.23 42.93
C GLN A 8 -24.12 -12.86 43.70
N ILE A 9 -24.99 -11.99 43.18
CA ILE A 9 -25.99 -11.30 44.04
C ILE A 9 -27.46 -11.45 43.60
N LEU A 10 -27.76 -11.58 42.31
CA LEU A 10 -29.14 -11.76 41.86
C LEU A 10 -29.36 -13.20 41.44
N SER A 11 -30.59 -13.70 41.56
CA SER A 11 -31.14 -14.76 40.71
C SER A 11 -31.26 -14.18 39.30
N PRO A 12 -30.22 -14.17 38.45
CA PRO A 12 -30.28 -13.46 37.20
C PRO A 12 -31.06 -14.41 36.28
N THR A 13 -32.10 -13.94 35.61
CA THR A 13 -32.53 -14.69 34.41
C THR A 13 -31.26 -14.89 33.58
N ARG A 14 -30.89 -16.16 33.32
CA ARG A 14 -29.59 -16.53 32.73
C ARG A 14 -29.30 -15.74 31.44
N VAL A 15 -30.36 -15.26 30.78
CA VAL A 15 -30.38 -14.31 29.64
C VAL A 15 -29.63 -12.98 29.92
N ASN A 16 -29.79 -12.35 31.10
CA ASN A 16 -29.13 -11.07 31.43
C ASN A 16 -27.62 -11.21 31.60
N LEU A 17 -27.17 -12.37 32.10
CA LEU A 17 -25.74 -12.70 32.20
C LEU A 17 -25.13 -12.88 30.81
N ALA A 18 -25.86 -13.54 29.91
CA ALA A 18 -25.41 -13.75 28.54
C ALA A 18 -25.33 -12.43 27.74
N ALA A 19 -26.29 -11.52 27.91
CA ALA A 19 -26.25 -10.18 27.34
C ALA A 19 -25.06 -9.35 27.87
N SER A 20 -24.70 -9.54 29.14
CA SER A 20 -23.54 -8.88 29.74
C SER A 20 -22.23 -9.37 29.11
N TYR A 21 -22.09 -10.67 28.87
CA TYR A 21 -20.94 -11.24 28.15
C TYR A 21 -20.89 -10.79 26.68
N ASN A 22 -22.03 -10.60 26.01
CA ASN A 22 -22.10 -10.00 24.67
C ASN A 22 -21.42 -8.64 24.63
N ASN A 23 -21.80 -7.77 25.56
CA ASN A 23 -21.33 -6.39 25.60
C ASN A 23 -19.84 -6.34 25.95
N ILE A 24 -19.36 -7.24 26.80
CA ILE A 24 -17.93 -7.42 27.07
C ILE A 24 -17.19 -7.84 25.80
N GLY A 25 -17.72 -8.81 25.04
CA GLY A 25 -17.16 -9.23 23.76
C GLY A 25 -17.09 -8.08 22.75
N LEU A 26 -18.14 -7.25 22.67
CA LEU A 26 -18.17 -6.06 21.82
C LEU A 26 -17.10 -5.03 22.22
N VAL A 27 -16.91 -4.80 23.52
CA VAL A 27 -15.88 -3.89 24.03
C VAL A 27 -14.49 -4.40 23.69
N TYR A 28 -14.20 -5.68 23.97
CA TYR A 28 -12.92 -6.29 23.62
C TYR A 28 -12.63 -6.22 22.12
N GLY A 29 -13.63 -6.50 21.28
CA GLY A 29 -13.52 -6.37 19.83
C GLY A 29 -13.20 -4.94 19.38
N LYS A 30 -13.78 -3.92 20.03
CA LYS A 30 -13.52 -2.51 19.70
C LYS A 30 -12.12 -2.03 20.10
N ILE A 31 -11.53 -2.59 21.16
CA ILE A 31 -10.16 -2.26 21.58
C ILE A 31 -9.09 -3.12 20.90
N GLY A 32 -9.49 -4.06 20.03
CA GLY A 32 -8.60 -4.90 19.24
C GLY A 32 -8.15 -6.20 19.93
N ASP A 33 -8.72 -6.54 21.09
CA ASP A 33 -8.44 -7.78 21.80
C ASP A 33 -9.42 -8.87 21.38
N TYR A 34 -9.17 -9.44 20.21
CA TYR A 34 -10.11 -10.35 19.56
C TYR A 34 -10.21 -11.73 20.25
N LEU A 35 -9.15 -12.17 20.93
CA LEU A 35 -9.16 -13.43 21.67
C LEU A 35 -10.10 -13.36 22.88
N ASN A 36 -10.00 -12.28 23.69
CA ASN A 36 -10.92 -12.08 24.81
C ASN A 36 -12.35 -11.77 24.34
N ALA A 37 -12.50 -11.17 23.16
CA ALA A 37 -13.80 -11.02 22.52
C ALA A 37 -14.46 -12.38 22.21
N LEU A 38 -13.74 -13.28 21.54
CA LEU A 38 -14.23 -14.63 21.22
C LEU A 38 -14.56 -15.44 22.48
N LEU A 39 -13.68 -15.43 23.48
CA LEU A 39 -13.93 -16.10 24.77
C LEU A 39 -15.19 -15.58 25.46
N SER A 40 -15.43 -14.28 25.40
CA SER A 40 -16.63 -13.66 25.98
C SER A 40 -17.89 -14.05 25.20
N TYR A 41 -17.83 -14.06 23.87
CA TYR A 41 -18.94 -14.50 23.04
C TYR A 41 -19.24 -16.00 23.18
N GLN A 42 -18.22 -16.85 23.33
CA GLN A 42 -18.41 -18.28 23.55
C GLN A 42 -19.14 -18.55 24.87
N ARG A 43 -18.75 -17.86 25.95
CA ARG A 43 -19.46 -17.92 27.25
C ARG A 43 -20.90 -17.43 27.13
N ALA A 44 -21.14 -16.36 26.37
CA ALA A 44 -22.50 -15.88 26.11
C ALA A 44 -23.32 -16.94 25.36
N LEU A 45 -22.75 -17.53 24.30
CA LEU A 45 -23.39 -18.51 23.44
C LEU A 45 -23.79 -19.78 24.21
N GLU A 46 -22.91 -20.29 25.09
CA GLU A 46 -23.20 -21.44 25.95
C GLU A 46 -24.40 -21.19 26.88
N ILE A 47 -24.54 -19.97 27.39
CA ILE A 47 -25.67 -19.60 28.24
C ILE A 47 -26.94 -19.49 27.39
N TYR A 48 -26.87 -18.83 26.23
CA TYR A 48 -28.01 -18.69 25.33
C TYR A 48 -28.55 -20.03 24.81
N LEU A 49 -27.68 -20.96 24.40
CA LEU A 49 -28.08 -22.29 23.94
C LEU A 49 -28.81 -23.11 25.03
N LYS A 50 -28.55 -22.83 26.31
CA LYS A 50 -29.19 -23.50 27.46
C LYS A 50 -30.51 -22.86 27.90
N THR A 51 -30.83 -21.66 27.41
CA THR A 51 -31.84 -20.80 28.04
C THR A 51 -32.89 -20.28 27.08
N LEU A 52 -32.54 -20.07 25.82
CA LEU A 52 -33.45 -19.63 24.78
C LEU A 52 -33.77 -20.78 23.84
N PRO A 53 -34.97 -20.82 23.25
CA PRO A 53 -35.25 -21.69 22.12
C PRO A 53 -34.21 -21.43 21.00
N SER A 54 -33.83 -22.47 20.27
CA SER A 54 -32.78 -22.43 19.22
C SER A 54 -33.02 -21.42 18.09
N LYS A 55 -34.20 -20.78 18.05
CA LYS A 55 -34.63 -19.80 17.04
C LYS A 55 -34.87 -18.40 17.62
N HIS A 56 -34.27 -18.03 18.75
CA HIS A 56 -34.43 -16.68 19.28
C HIS A 56 -33.66 -15.66 18.43
N SER A 57 -34.28 -14.53 18.08
CA SER A 57 -33.70 -13.47 17.24
C SER A 57 -32.34 -12.97 17.76
N ASP A 58 -32.17 -12.92 19.08
CA ASP A 58 -30.90 -12.52 19.71
C ASP A 58 -29.74 -13.42 19.30
N LEU A 59 -29.97 -14.73 19.11
CA LEU A 59 -28.94 -15.70 18.72
C LEU A 59 -28.32 -15.36 17.36
N ALA A 60 -29.10 -14.79 16.44
CA ALA A 60 -28.57 -14.32 15.16
C ALA A 60 -27.62 -13.13 15.32
N THR A 61 -27.91 -12.20 16.24
CA THR A 61 -27.03 -11.07 16.54
C THR A 61 -25.70 -11.54 17.13
N PHE A 62 -25.72 -12.59 17.95
CA PHE A 62 -24.50 -13.21 18.47
C PHE A 62 -23.62 -13.78 17.38
N TYR A 63 -24.18 -14.64 16.53
CA TYR A 63 -23.43 -15.24 15.43
C TYR A 63 -22.89 -14.18 14.46
N ASN A 64 -23.65 -13.11 14.21
CA ASN A 64 -23.19 -11.97 13.42
C ASN A 64 -21.97 -11.27 14.07
N ASN A 65 -22.00 -11.03 15.39
CA ASN A 65 -20.89 -10.40 16.11
C ASN A 65 -19.64 -11.29 16.15
N ILE A 66 -19.82 -12.61 16.31
CA ILE A 66 -18.74 -13.60 16.23
C ILE A 66 -18.11 -13.60 14.84
N GLY A 67 -18.93 -13.62 13.79
CA GLY A 67 -18.46 -13.51 12.40
C GLY A 67 -17.66 -12.24 12.17
N SER A 68 -18.14 -11.09 12.66
CA SER A 68 -17.40 -9.82 12.58
C SER A 68 -16.06 -9.82 13.33
N VAL A 69 -15.87 -10.64 14.37
CA VAL A 69 -14.57 -10.79 15.02
C VAL A 69 -13.64 -11.68 14.20
N TYR A 70 -14.12 -12.80 13.67
CA TYR A 70 -13.34 -13.64 12.75
C TYR A 70 -12.90 -12.86 11.50
N ASP A 71 -13.78 -12.00 10.98
CA ASP A 71 -13.49 -11.04 9.91
C ASP A 71 -12.30 -10.12 10.19
N LYS A 72 -12.06 -9.77 11.47
CA LYS A 72 -10.97 -8.89 11.90
C LYS A 72 -9.67 -9.63 12.16
N ILE A 73 -9.76 -10.91 12.51
CA ILE A 73 -8.59 -11.80 12.68
C ILE A 73 -8.09 -12.30 11.31
N GLY A 74 -8.94 -12.30 10.28
CA GLY A 74 -8.63 -12.83 8.95
C GLY A 74 -8.95 -14.33 8.80
N ASP A 75 -9.83 -14.87 9.64
CA ASP A 75 -10.32 -16.25 9.54
C ASP A 75 -11.65 -16.26 8.79
N ASP A 76 -11.55 -16.26 7.46
CA ASP A 76 -12.72 -16.12 6.58
C ASP A 76 -13.66 -17.33 6.66
N SER A 77 -13.15 -18.54 6.94
CA SER A 77 -13.94 -19.77 7.07
C SER A 77 -14.88 -19.71 8.28
N ASN A 78 -14.34 -19.36 9.45
CA ASN A 78 -15.16 -19.24 10.66
C ASN A 78 -16.08 -18.01 10.62
N SER A 79 -15.67 -16.95 9.93
CA SER A 79 -16.53 -15.80 9.64
C SER A 79 -17.75 -16.21 8.83
N LEU A 80 -17.54 -16.89 7.70
CA LEU A 80 -18.61 -17.34 6.80
C LEU A 80 -19.57 -18.30 7.50
N SER A 81 -19.05 -19.27 8.24
CA SER A 81 -19.85 -20.22 9.03
C SER A 81 -20.75 -19.50 10.06
N SER A 82 -20.20 -18.49 10.74
CA SER A 82 -20.93 -17.72 11.74
C SER A 82 -22.01 -16.84 11.10
N HIS A 83 -21.69 -16.11 10.02
CA HIS A 83 -22.68 -15.27 9.32
C HIS A 83 -23.80 -16.10 8.67
N ASN A 84 -23.49 -17.28 8.13
CA ASN A 84 -24.51 -18.20 7.59
C ASN A 84 -25.47 -18.70 8.67
N LYS A 85 -24.97 -19.04 9.88
CA LYS A 85 -25.84 -19.39 11.01
C LYS A 85 -26.74 -18.22 11.43
N ALA A 86 -26.22 -17.00 11.41
CA ALA A 86 -27.02 -15.80 11.68
C ALA A 86 -28.13 -15.60 10.63
N LEU A 87 -27.80 -15.80 9.35
CA LEU A 87 -28.75 -15.72 8.25
C LEU A 87 -29.86 -16.79 8.37
N GLU A 88 -29.51 -18.05 8.62
CA GLU A 88 -30.46 -19.15 8.75
C GLU A 88 -31.49 -18.88 9.87
N ILE A 89 -31.03 -18.37 11.02
CA ILE A 89 -31.92 -18.00 12.12
C ILE A 89 -32.84 -16.85 11.70
N ARG A 90 -32.29 -15.80 11.07
CA ARG A 90 -33.08 -14.64 10.62
C ARG A 90 -34.12 -15.01 9.57
N GLN A 91 -33.80 -15.88 8.61
CA GLN A 91 -34.75 -16.35 7.59
C GLN A 91 -35.93 -17.12 8.19
N LYS A 92 -35.70 -17.83 9.31
CA LYS A 92 -36.74 -18.59 10.00
C LYS A 92 -37.60 -17.75 10.96
N THR A 93 -37.12 -16.59 11.39
CA THR A 93 -37.74 -15.77 12.45
C THR A 93 -38.30 -14.45 11.97
N LEU A 94 -37.80 -13.93 10.84
CA LEU A 94 -38.15 -12.62 10.32
C LEU A 94 -38.85 -12.75 8.96
N PRO A 95 -39.74 -11.82 8.60
CA PRO A 95 -40.28 -11.73 7.24
C PRO A 95 -39.15 -11.60 6.20
N LEU A 96 -39.38 -12.10 5.00
CA LEU A 96 -38.38 -12.07 3.90
C LEU A 96 -37.92 -10.66 3.53
N SER A 97 -38.74 -9.63 3.81
CA SER A 97 -38.39 -8.22 3.61
C SER A 97 -37.69 -7.59 4.81
N HIS A 98 -37.26 -8.32 5.84
CA HIS A 98 -36.72 -7.66 7.03
C HIS A 98 -35.28 -7.12 6.81
N PRO A 99 -34.94 -5.86 7.17
CA PRO A 99 -33.61 -5.27 6.92
C PRO A 99 -32.42 -6.05 7.51
N HIS A 100 -32.61 -6.77 8.62
CA HIS A 100 -31.58 -7.66 9.17
C HIS A 100 -31.16 -8.81 8.25
N LEU A 101 -32.02 -9.23 7.30
CA LEU A 101 -31.66 -10.20 6.26
C LEU A 101 -30.68 -9.58 5.27
N ALA A 102 -30.93 -8.33 4.83
CA ALA A 102 -30.00 -7.59 3.98
C ALA A 102 -28.63 -7.41 4.65
N THR A 103 -28.61 -7.13 5.96
CA THR A 103 -27.34 -7.05 6.73
C THR A 103 -26.59 -8.38 6.73
N SER A 104 -27.29 -9.51 6.91
CA SER A 104 -26.67 -10.83 6.86
C SER A 104 -26.09 -11.14 5.48
N TYR A 105 -26.84 -10.88 4.41
CA TYR A 105 -26.38 -11.11 3.05
C TYR A 105 -25.17 -10.24 2.69
N ASN A 106 -25.18 -8.95 3.08
CA ASN A 106 -24.02 -8.06 2.93
C ASN A 106 -22.77 -8.59 3.65
N ASN A 107 -22.90 -9.06 4.90
CA ASN A 107 -21.77 -9.57 5.65
C ASN A 107 -21.19 -10.84 4.99
N ILE A 108 -22.03 -11.74 4.50
CA ILE A 108 -21.61 -12.93 3.76
C ILE A 108 -20.90 -12.55 2.45
N ALA A 109 -21.46 -11.60 1.70
CA ALA A 109 -20.89 -11.11 0.46
C ALA A 109 -19.49 -10.49 0.67
N VAL A 110 -19.29 -9.75 1.76
CA VAL A 110 -17.97 -9.20 2.14
C VAL A 110 -16.95 -10.31 2.39
N VAL A 111 -17.35 -11.41 3.04
CA VAL A 111 -16.45 -12.55 3.30
C VAL A 111 -16.05 -13.22 1.99
N TYR A 112 -17.01 -13.52 1.10
CA TYR A 112 -16.70 -14.07 -0.22
C TYR A 112 -15.78 -13.13 -1.03
N ALA A 113 -15.99 -11.82 -0.95
CA ALA A 113 -15.13 -10.84 -1.60
C ALA A 113 -13.69 -10.81 -1.02
N LYS A 114 -13.49 -11.11 0.27
CA LYS A 114 -12.15 -11.28 0.87
C LYS A 114 -11.47 -12.57 0.41
N MET A 115 -12.25 -13.62 0.23
CA MET A 115 -11.79 -14.91 -0.30
C MET A 115 -11.52 -14.88 -1.82
N ASN A 116 -11.76 -13.74 -2.48
CA ASN A 116 -11.73 -13.55 -3.94
C ASN A 116 -12.73 -14.43 -4.72
N ASP A 117 -13.78 -14.90 -4.06
CA ASP A 117 -14.91 -15.58 -4.71
C ASP A 117 -15.96 -14.54 -5.11
N TYR A 118 -15.68 -13.91 -6.25
CA TYR A 118 -16.44 -12.76 -6.72
C TYR A 118 -17.85 -13.12 -7.20
N SER A 119 -18.03 -14.32 -7.74
CA SER A 119 -19.34 -14.80 -8.21
C SER A 119 -20.34 -14.90 -7.06
N ASN A 120 -19.93 -15.52 -5.95
CA ASN A 120 -20.79 -15.63 -4.77
C ASN A 120 -20.97 -14.28 -4.08
N ALA A 121 -19.93 -13.44 -4.02
CA ALA A 121 -20.05 -12.10 -3.45
C ALA A 121 -21.12 -11.26 -4.16
N LEU A 122 -21.13 -11.24 -5.49
CA LEU A 122 -22.10 -10.50 -6.28
C LEU A 122 -23.54 -10.99 -6.05
N LEU A 123 -23.75 -12.31 -6.06
CA LEU A 123 -25.05 -12.92 -5.80
C LEU A 123 -25.63 -12.46 -4.46
N TYR A 124 -24.84 -12.55 -3.39
CA TYR A 124 -25.29 -12.15 -2.06
C TYR A 124 -25.49 -10.64 -1.90
N TYR A 125 -24.69 -9.82 -2.60
CA TYR A 125 -24.95 -8.37 -2.62
C TYR A 125 -26.27 -8.02 -3.33
N GLN A 126 -26.61 -8.72 -4.42
CA GLN A 126 -27.88 -8.51 -5.13
C GLN A 126 -29.09 -8.89 -4.27
N GLU A 127 -29.01 -10.00 -3.53
CA GLU A 127 -30.04 -10.41 -2.56
C GLU A 127 -30.22 -9.36 -1.44
N ALA A 128 -29.12 -8.81 -0.91
CA ALA A 128 -29.16 -7.73 0.07
C ALA A 128 -29.84 -6.47 -0.50
N LEU A 129 -29.45 -6.10 -1.72
CA LEU A 129 -29.98 -4.92 -2.40
C LEU A 129 -31.48 -5.03 -2.67
N ALA A 130 -31.96 -6.19 -3.15
CA ALA A 130 -33.37 -6.42 -3.41
C ALA A 130 -34.24 -6.24 -2.15
N ILE A 131 -33.73 -6.60 -0.98
CA ILE A 131 -34.43 -6.39 0.29
C ILE A 131 -34.39 -4.91 0.70
N ASP A 132 -33.24 -4.24 0.57
CA ASP A 132 -33.11 -2.84 0.96
C ASP A 132 -33.95 -1.90 0.09
N GLU A 133 -34.01 -2.13 -1.23
CA GLU A 133 -34.85 -1.37 -2.18
C GLU A 133 -36.33 -1.49 -1.85
N ASN A 134 -36.80 -2.69 -1.53
CA ASN A 134 -38.19 -2.92 -1.13
C ASN A 134 -38.57 -2.23 0.19
N ASN A 135 -37.61 -1.92 1.05
CA ASN A 135 -37.85 -1.25 2.33
C ASN A 135 -37.60 0.25 2.33
N LEU A 136 -37.13 0.83 1.20
CA LEU A 136 -36.67 2.23 1.13
C LEU A 136 -35.72 2.58 2.29
N SER A 137 -34.89 1.62 2.71
CA SER A 137 -34.10 1.73 3.93
C SER A 137 -32.86 2.58 3.68
N SER A 138 -32.38 3.31 4.69
CA SER A 138 -31.10 4.05 4.60
C SER A 138 -29.89 3.13 4.37
N ASN A 139 -30.03 1.82 4.62
CA ASN A 139 -29.01 0.81 4.38
C ASN A 139 -28.86 0.46 2.89
N SER A 140 -29.82 0.85 2.04
CA SER A 140 -29.69 0.73 0.57
C SER A 140 -28.39 1.36 0.08
N SER A 141 -27.97 2.49 0.68
CA SER A 141 -26.71 3.17 0.35
C SER A 141 -25.47 2.32 0.64
N ASP A 142 -25.47 1.50 1.69
CA ASP A 142 -24.35 0.63 2.05
C ASP A 142 -24.28 -0.61 1.14
N SER A 143 -25.44 -1.17 0.75
CA SER A 143 -25.53 -2.26 -0.24
C SER A 143 -25.02 -1.82 -1.62
N TYR A 144 -25.49 -0.68 -2.11
CA TYR A 144 -25.00 -0.08 -3.36
C TYR A 144 -23.48 0.22 -3.32
N LEU A 145 -22.95 0.69 -2.18
CA LEU A 145 -21.52 0.97 -2.02
C LEU A 145 -20.69 -0.30 -2.11
N ASN A 146 -21.13 -1.38 -1.45
CA ASN A 146 -20.39 -2.63 -1.45
C ASN A 146 -20.33 -3.26 -2.85
N ILE A 147 -21.41 -3.14 -3.64
CA ILE A 147 -21.43 -3.56 -5.05
C ILE A 147 -20.49 -2.68 -5.90
N GLY A 148 -20.48 -1.37 -5.68
CA GLY A 148 -19.52 -0.47 -6.35
C GLY A 148 -18.06 -0.83 -6.05
N MET A 149 -17.73 -1.12 -4.78
CA MET A 149 -16.41 -1.60 -4.39
C MET A 149 -16.06 -2.98 -4.94
N PHE A 150 -17.06 -3.84 -5.13
CA PHE A 150 -16.89 -5.13 -5.80
C PHE A 150 -16.44 -4.93 -7.25
N PHE A 151 -17.19 -4.16 -8.04
CA PHE A 151 -16.87 -3.91 -9.45
C PHE A 151 -15.55 -3.15 -9.62
N SER A 152 -15.21 -2.27 -8.66
CA SER A 152 -13.89 -1.62 -8.58
C SER A 152 -12.75 -2.64 -8.48
N LYS A 153 -12.92 -3.69 -7.65
CA LYS A 153 -11.92 -4.74 -7.45
C LYS A 153 -11.84 -5.73 -8.61
N THR A 154 -12.95 -6.04 -9.27
CA THR A 154 -12.95 -6.92 -10.45
C THR A 154 -12.51 -6.20 -11.73
N GLY A 155 -12.32 -4.88 -11.70
CA GLY A 155 -11.84 -4.08 -12.83
C GLY A 155 -12.96 -3.58 -13.76
N GLU A 156 -14.22 -3.86 -13.44
CA GLU A 156 -15.39 -3.41 -14.18
C GLU A 156 -15.79 -1.99 -13.75
N HIS A 157 -14.91 -1.02 -14.04
CA HIS A 157 -15.03 0.35 -13.55
C HIS A 157 -16.29 1.08 -14.05
N SER A 158 -16.90 0.67 -15.17
CA SER A 158 -18.16 1.26 -15.66
C SER A 158 -19.34 0.94 -14.73
N GLU A 159 -19.46 -0.30 -14.29
CA GLU A 159 -20.49 -0.68 -13.32
C GLU A 159 -20.17 -0.07 -11.96
N ALA A 160 -18.90 -0.05 -11.54
CA ALA A 160 -18.48 0.60 -10.30
C ALA A 160 -18.94 2.08 -10.24
N VAL A 161 -18.75 2.83 -11.33
CA VAL A 161 -19.27 4.20 -11.46
C VAL A 161 -20.79 4.24 -11.31
N ARG A 162 -21.52 3.38 -12.02
CA ARG A 162 -22.99 3.34 -11.97
C ARG A 162 -23.53 3.11 -10.56
N TYR A 163 -22.96 2.15 -9.82
CA TYR A 163 -23.36 1.88 -8.43
C TYR A 163 -22.97 3.04 -7.51
N CYS A 164 -21.80 3.66 -7.67
CA CYS A 164 -21.40 4.82 -6.88
C CYS A 164 -22.29 6.06 -7.12
N GLU A 165 -22.79 6.28 -8.34
CA GLU A 165 -23.75 7.36 -8.64
C GLU A 165 -25.06 7.14 -7.90
N LYS A 166 -25.60 5.91 -7.91
CA LYS A 166 -26.80 5.55 -7.17
C LYS A 166 -26.64 5.71 -5.65
N VAL A 167 -25.48 5.33 -5.08
CA VAL A 167 -25.19 5.59 -3.65
C VAL A 167 -25.31 7.07 -3.34
N LEU A 168 -24.74 7.92 -4.20
CA LEU A 168 -24.70 9.36 -4.01
C LEU A 168 -26.11 9.96 -4.08
N GLU A 169 -26.91 9.57 -5.08
CA GLU A 169 -28.30 9.97 -5.24
C GLU A 169 -29.14 9.64 -3.98
N ILE A 170 -29.04 8.39 -3.49
CA ILE A 170 -29.76 7.96 -2.28
C ILE A 170 -29.25 8.71 -1.04
N ALA A 171 -27.94 8.92 -0.93
CA ALA A 171 -27.34 9.62 0.21
C ALA A 171 -27.68 11.12 0.23
N GLU A 172 -27.78 11.77 -0.93
CA GLU A 172 -28.18 13.18 -1.06
C GLU A 172 -29.68 13.37 -0.79
N TYR A 173 -30.52 12.39 -1.17
CA TYR A 173 -31.94 12.39 -0.85
C TYR A 173 -32.21 12.12 0.65
N SER A 174 -31.47 11.20 1.28
CA SER A 174 -31.71 10.77 2.67
C SER A 174 -30.95 11.59 3.72
N LEU A 175 -29.81 12.17 3.38
CA LEU A 175 -28.95 12.94 4.28
C LEU A 175 -28.83 14.37 3.71
N GLN A 176 -29.28 15.38 4.46
CA GLN A 176 -29.13 16.78 4.07
C GLN A 176 -27.66 17.09 3.72
N GLY A 177 -27.44 17.79 2.59
CA GLY A 177 -26.24 17.80 1.71
C GLY A 177 -24.83 18.08 2.28
N ASN A 178 -24.62 18.08 3.59
CA ASN A 178 -23.32 18.25 4.25
C ASN A 178 -22.88 17.07 5.13
N HIS A 179 -23.51 15.90 5.00
CA HIS A 179 -23.13 14.73 5.79
C HIS A 179 -21.77 14.13 5.34
N ARG A 180 -20.88 13.81 6.28
CA ARG A 180 -19.52 13.29 6.01
C ARG A 180 -19.50 12.05 5.10
N ARG A 181 -20.56 11.22 5.13
CA ARG A 181 -20.71 10.07 4.23
C ARG A 181 -20.86 10.47 2.75
N ILE A 182 -21.55 11.57 2.44
CA ILE A 182 -21.73 12.05 1.05
C ILE A 182 -20.36 12.38 0.44
N GLN A 183 -19.45 13.00 1.20
CA GLN A 183 -18.09 13.29 0.73
C GLN A 183 -17.26 12.02 0.48
N VAL A 184 -17.45 10.97 1.28
CA VAL A 184 -16.81 9.67 1.04
C VAL A 184 -17.31 9.05 -0.27
N PHE A 185 -18.61 9.13 -0.53
CA PHE A 185 -19.21 8.62 -1.78
C PHE A 185 -18.78 9.43 -3.01
N ARG A 186 -18.71 10.76 -2.92
CA ARG A 186 -18.17 11.62 -3.99
C ARG A 186 -16.72 11.27 -4.32
N ASN A 187 -15.89 11.03 -3.32
CA ASN A 187 -14.50 10.63 -3.52
C ASN A 187 -14.38 9.24 -4.17
N ALA A 188 -15.20 8.27 -3.75
CA ALA A 188 -15.26 6.94 -4.35
C ALA A 188 -15.70 7.01 -5.82
N LEU A 189 -16.78 7.75 -6.11
CA LEU A 189 -17.26 7.97 -7.48
C LEU A 189 -16.19 8.63 -8.35
N LYS A 190 -15.48 9.64 -7.82
CA LYS A 190 -14.40 10.32 -8.55
C LYS A 190 -13.25 9.37 -8.87
N TYR A 191 -12.87 8.50 -7.93
CA TYR A 191 -11.84 7.48 -8.14
C TYR A 191 -12.21 6.51 -9.27
N GLU A 192 -13.45 5.99 -9.24
CA GLU A 192 -13.93 5.06 -10.28
C GLU A 192 -14.04 5.74 -11.65
N LYS A 193 -14.55 6.98 -11.72
CA LYS A 193 -14.59 7.74 -12.97
C LYS A 193 -13.20 7.98 -13.55
N LYS A 194 -12.19 8.22 -12.72
CA LYS A 194 -10.79 8.37 -13.16
C LYS A 194 -10.26 7.06 -13.76
N LYS A 195 -10.45 5.93 -13.08
CA LYS A 195 -10.03 4.62 -13.60
C LYS A 195 -10.79 4.23 -14.87
N TRP A 196 -12.10 4.43 -14.91
CA TRP A 196 -12.91 4.20 -16.11
C TRP A 196 -12.48 5.09 -17.28
N LYS A 197 -12.11 6.37 -17.04
CA LYS A 197 -11.58 7.28 -18.06
C LYS A 197 -10.20 6.83 -18.59
N ILE A 198 -9.37 6.24 -17.72
CA ILE A 198 -8.07 5.67 -18.12
C ILE A 198 -8.27 4.42 -18.98
N LEU A 199 -9.20 3.53 -18.63
CA LEU A 199 -9.52 2.31 -19.39
C LEU A 199 -10.26 2.57 -20.70
N SER A 200 -11.10 3.61 -20.75
CA SER A 200 -11.78 4.01 -21.99
C SER A 200 -10.83 4.67 -22.99
N ASN A 201 -9.76 5.33 -22.53
CA ASN A 201 -8.72 5.89 -23.41
C ASN A 201 -7.92 4.85 -24.22
N GLU A 202 -8.14 3.54 -24.03
CA GLU A 202 -7.54 2.49 -24.87
C GLU A 202 -8.31 2.15 -26.16
N ASN A 203 -9.50 2.69 -26.47
CA ASN A 203 -10.11 2.66 -27.82
C ASN A 203 -11.43 3.44 -27.90
N LEU A 204 -11.38 4.77 -27.72
CA LEU A 204 -12.59 5.57 -27.50
C LEU A 204 -13.34 6.01 -28.76
N GLU A 205 -12.72 6.20 -29.94
CA GLU A 205 -13.47 6.71 -31.11
C GLU A 205 -14.49 5.69 -31.68
N ALA A 206 -14.27 4.38 -31.53
CA ALA A 206 -15.16 3.36 -32.06
C ALA A 206 -16.36 3.05 -31.14
N ILE A 207 -16.22 3.30 -29.83
CA ILE A 207 -17.25 3.03 -28.81
C ILE A 207 -18.16 4.25 -28.64
N TYR A 208 -17.59 5.47 -28.67
CA TYR A 208 -18.36 6.72 -28.56
C TYR A 208 -19.39 6.89 -29.68
N ASN A 209 -19.10 6.36 -30.87
CA ASN A 209 -19.99 6.46 -32.04
C ASN A 209 -21.08 5.38 -32.08
N ARG A 210 -21.16 4.46 -31.10
CA ARG A 210 -22.10 3.33 -31.14
C ARG A 210 -23.24 3.39 -30.13
N PHE A 211 -23.21 4.31 -29.16
CA PHE A 211 -24.22 4.37 -28.11
C PHE A 211 -24.56 5.80 -27.69
N ASP A 212 -25.43 6.45 -28.45
CA ASP A 212 -26.47 7.32 -27.87
C ASP A 212 -27.62 7.57 -28.85
N PRO A 213 -28.88 7.18 -28.54
CA PRO A 213 -30.04 7.74 -29.21
C PRO A 213 -30.80 8.80 -28.38
N LEU A 214 -30.49 9.05 -27.10
CA LEU A 214 -31.33 9.89 -26.23
C LEU A 214 -30.55 10.59 -25.10
N ARG A 215 -29.83 11.68 -25.38
CA ARG A 215 -29.64 12.76 -24.41
C ARG A 215 -29.42 14.12 -25.06
N GLU A 216 -30.32 15.05 -24.75
CA GLU A 216 -30.16 16.47 -25.09
C GLU A 216 -28.92 17.06 -24.38
N ASP A 217 -28.26 17.95 -25.10
CA ASP A 217 -26.96 18.54 -24.83
C ASP A 217 -26.97 19.44 -23.58
N MET A 218 -26.74 18.83 -22.41
CA MET A 218 -26.59 19.46 -21.10
C MET A 218 -25.38 20.43 -21.01
N SER A 219 -24.53 20.51 -22.04
CA SER A 219 -23.38 21.43 -22.06
C SER A 219 -23.76 22.90 -22.25
N LYS A 220 -25.04 23.18 -22.52
CA LYS A 220 -25.59 24.51 -22.78
C LYS A 220 -26.49 25.05 -21.67
N ASP A 221 -26.69 24.30 -20.58
CA ASP A 221 -27.50 24.75 -19.45
C ASP A 221 -26.71 25.80 -18.63
N PRO A 222 -27.19 27.06 -18.55
CA PRO A 222 -26.54 28.10 -17.77
C PRO A 222 -26.40 27.73 -16.28
N ALA A 223 -27.32 26.91 -15.73
CA ALA A 223 -27.27 26.48 -14.34
C ALA A 223 -26.12 25.48 -14.07
N PHE A 224 -25.80 24.61 -15.03
CA PHE A 224 -24.68 23.67 -14.95
C PHE A 224 -23.32 24.37 -15.03
N LEU A 225 -23.23 25.45 -15.82
CA LEU A 225 -22.04 26.31 -15.89
C LEU A 225 -21.84 27.15 -14.62
N ASP A 226 -22.92 27.58 -13.97
CA ASP A 226 -22.88 28.31 -12.69
C ASP A 226 -22.51 27.37 -11.52
N GLU A 227 -22.97 26.11 -11.56
CA GLU A 227 -22.62 25.10 -10.55
C GLU A 227 -21.14 24.68 -10.65
N LEU A 228 -20.57 24.58 -11.87
CA LEU A 228 -19.12 24.42 -12.07
C LEU A 228 -18.30 25.63 -11.56
N ALA A 229 -18.86 26.84 -11.60
CA ALA A 229 -18.22 28.05 -11.08
C ALA A 229 -18.19 28.12 -9.53
N THR A 230 -19.01 27.31 -8.85
CA THR A 230 -19.02 27.24 -7.37
C THR A 230 -18.01 26.27 -6.76
N VAL A 231 -17.26 25.51 -7.58
CA VAL A 231 -16.03 24.83 -7.13
C VAL A 231 -14.98 25.92 -6.86
N LYS A 232 -14.92 26.41 -5.62
CA LYS A 232 -13.97 27.45 -5.20
C LYS A 232 -12.55 27.10 -5.64
N ASN A 233 -12.08 27.73 -6.71
CA ASN A 233 -10.71 27.57 -7.18
C ASN A 233 -9.75 28.00 -6.05
N PRO A 234 -8.95 27.08 -5.47
CA PRO A 234 -8.08 27.39 -4.33
C PRO A 234 -7.02 28.44 -4.65
N LEU A 235 -6.62 28.53 -5.93
CA LEU A 235 -5.65 29.52 -6.40
C LEU A 235 -6.23 30.94 -6.38
N GLN A 236 -7.57 31.07 -6.49
CA GLN A 236 -8.26 32.35 -6.40
C GLN A 236 -8.73 32.66 -4.95
N ASN A 237 -9.02 31.61 -4.16
CA ASN A 237 -9.55 31.72 -2.79
C ASN A 237 -8.49 31.45 -1.72
N ILE A 238 -7.41 32.23 -1.72
CA ILE A 238 -6.30 32.09 -0.79
C ILE A 238 -6.69 32.64 0.60
N VAL A 239 -6.59 31.79 1.62
CA VAL A 239 -6.92 32.17 3.01
C VAL A 239 -5.73 32.89 3.64
N GLN A 240 -5.91 34.16 4.03
CA GLN A 240 -4.89 34.89 4.78
C GLN A 240 -4.87 34.43 6.24
N LEU A 241 -3.69 34.05 6.73
CA LEU A 241 -3.46 33.69 8.12
C LEU A 241 -2.75 34.83 8.85
N LYS A 242 -3.04 34.97 10.14
CA LYS A 242 -2.35 35.91 11.02
C LYS A 242 -0.96 35.40 11.38
N ASP A 243 -0.10 36.31 11.82
CA ASP A 243 1.17 35.94 12.43
C ASP A 243 0.92 35.03 13.64
N ASN A 244 1.65 33.91 13.70
CA ASN A 244 1.53 32.88 14.73
C ASN A 244 0.20 32.08 14.73
N ASP A 245 -0.47 31.95 13.57
CA ASP A 245 -1.67 31.12 13.45
C ASP A 245 -1.38 29.64 13.74
N ILE A 246 -2.13 29.08 14.70
CA ILE A 246 -2.01 27.71 15.20
C ILE A 246 -2.21 26.67 14.09
N ARG A 247 -2.99 26.99 13.04
CA ARG A 247 -3.24 26.07 11.91
C ARG A 247 -1.99 25.85 11.07
N PHE A 248 -1.19 26.88 10.86
CA PHE A 248 0.07 26.79 10.12
C PHE A 248 1.11 26.01 10.93
N SER A 249 1.39 26.46 12.16
CA SER A 249 2.39 25.84 13.02
C SER A 249 2.09 24.36 13.30
N ASN A 250 0.84 24.01 13.62
CA ASN A 250 0.46 22.62 13.86
C ASN A 250 0.58 21.74 12.60
N ARG A 251 0.23 22.26 11.42
CA ARG A 251 0.32 21.48 10.17
C ARG A 251 1.79 21.23 9.80
N VAL A 252 2.64 22.26 9.87
CA VAL A 252 4.07 22.13 9.57
C VAL A 252 4.77 21.25 10.60
N MET A 253 4.52 21.46 11.89
CA MET A 253 5.10 20.64 12.97
C MET A 253 4.76 19.16 12.79
N LYS A 254 3.49 18.86 12.48
CA LYS A 254 3.04 17.49 12.21
C LYS A 254 3.70 16.91 10.97
N ALA A 255 3.85 17.68 9.90
CA ALA A 255 4.51 17.25 8.66
C ALA A 255 6.04 17.06 8.79
N LYS A 256 6.69 17.77 9.71
CA LYS A 256 8.11 17.59 10.03
C LYS A 256 8.40 16.40 10.95
N SER A 257 7.43 15.94 11.73
CA SER A 257 7.60 14.78 12.62
C SER A 257 7.56 13.46 11.85
N ARG A 258 8.63 12.66 11.93
CA ARG A 258 8.69 11.31 11.32
C ARG A 258 7.51 10.43 11.75
N GLN A 259 7.22 10.35 13.04
CA GLN A 259 6.15 9.49 13.56
C GLN A 259 4.78 9.88 12.99
N GLU A 260 4.51 11.18 12.90
CA GLU A 260 3.26 11.69 12.37
C GLU A 260 3.17 11.56 10.84
N ARG A 261 4.30 11.71 10.11
CA ARG A 261 4.37 11.47 8.65
C ARG A 261 3.91 10.07 8.27
N TYR A 262 4.41 9.03 8.94
CA TYR A 262 4.03 7.63 8.64
C TYR A 262 2.63 7.29 9.15
N LYS A 263 2.21 7.85 10.29
CA LYS A 263 0.88 7.60 10.86
C LYS A 263 -0.25 8.19 10.01
N LYS A 264 -0.05 9.37 9.44
CA LYS A 264 -1.09 10.09 8.68
C LYS A 264 -0.84 10.14 7.17
N GLY A 265 0.34 9.75 6.71
CA GLY A 265 0.68 9.63 5.29
C GLY A 265 0.81 10.99 4.59
N TYR A 266 1.60 11.91 5.13
CA TYR A 266 1.92 13.17 4.43
C TYR A 266 3.40 13.52 4.47
N ILE A 267 3.83 14.38 3.56
CA ILE A 267 5.18 14.93 3.46
C ILE A 267 5.14 16.45 3.31
N LEU A 268 6.21 17.13 3.73
CA LEU A 268 6.39 18.58 3.57
C LEU A 268 7.48 18.84 2.52
N LEU A 269 7.17 19.63 1.51
CA LEU A 269 8.11 20.08 0.49
C LEU A 269 8.26 21.60 0.56
N GLU A 270 9.50 22.08 0.46
CA GLU A 270 9.83 23.50 0.46
C GLU A 270 10.50 23.90 -0.86
N GLY A 271 10.06 25.01 -1.44
CA GLY A 271 10.60 25.57 -2.67
C GLY A 271 9.82 25.20 -3.94
N LYS A 272 9.73 26.17 -4.87
CA LYS A 272 8.86 26.09 -6.06
C LYS A 272 9.19 24.91 -6.98
N ARG A 273 10.49 24.61 -7.15
CA ARG A 273 10.97 23.54 -8.03
C ARG A 273 10.52 22.17 -7.54
N LEU A 274 10.74 21.89 -6.26
CA LEU A 274 10.44 20.59 -5.67
C LEU A 274 8.93 20.33 -5.62
N ILE A 275 8.15 21.37 -5.34
CA ILE A 275 6.69 21.33 -5.37
C ILE A 275 6.19 21.08 -6.80
N GLY A 276 6.77 21.76 -7.80
CA GLY A 276 6.48 21.50 -9.21
C GLY A 276 6.84 20.09 -9.67
N ASP A 277 8.03 19.59 -9.31
CA ASP A 277 8.46 18.21 -9.61
C ASP A 277 7.46 17.19 -9.00
N ALA A 278 6.97 17.43 -7.77
CA ALA A 278 5.98 16.56 -7.12
C ALA A 278 4.61 16.57 -7.83
N ILE A 279 4.13 17.75 -8.21
CA ILE A 279 2.89 17.93 -8.98
C ILE A 279 2.96 17.21 -10.32
N GLN A 280 4.07 17.35 -11.04
CA GLN A 280 4.27 16.69 -12.34
C GLN A 280 4.35 15.17 -12.21
N ALA A 281 4.87 14.66 -11.08
CA ALA A 281 4.85 13.24 -10.78
C ALA A 281 3.46 12.72 -10.34
N GLY A 282 2.45 13.59 -10.25
CA GLY A 282 1.10 13.24 -9.83
C GLY A 282 0.96 13.04 -8.33
N ALA A 283 1.80 13.68 -7.51
CA ALA A 283 1.63 13.66 -6.06
C ALA A 283 0.42 14.50 -5.63
N ASP A 284 -0.39 13.97 -4.71
CA ASP A 284 -1.61 14.65 -4.26
C ASP A 284 -1.29 15.82 -3.35
N LEU A 285 -1.47 17.05 -3.86
CA LEU A 285 -1.33 18.28 -3.09
C LEU A 285 -2.50 18.43 -2.11
N LEU A 286 -2.20 18.61 -0.81
CA LEU A 286 -3.21 18.78 0.23
C LEU A 286 -3.32 20.23 0.70
N THR A 287 -2.18 20.90 0.86
CA THR A 287 -2.12 22.28 1.36
C THR A 287 -0.89 22.99 0.82
N ILE A 288 -1.04 24.24 0.40
CA ILE A 288 0.09 25.11 0.01
C ILE A 288 0.10 26.38 0.84
N PHE A 289 1.28 26.78 1.29
CA PHE A 289 1.56 28.00 2.04
C PHE A 289 2.47 28.89 1.22
N VAL A 290 2.07 30.14 0.99
CA VAL A 290 2.86 31.14 0.25
C VAL A 290 2.99 32.44 1.04
N THR A 291 4.12 33.14 0.86
CA THR A 291 4.29 34.49 1.39
C THR A 291 3.65 35.54 0.48
N ASP A 292 3.83 35.39 -0.83
CA ASP A 292 3.23 36.21 -1.88
C ASP A 292 2.41 35.34 -2.83
N ARG A 293 1.22 35.83 -3.21
CA ARG A 293 0.32 35.17 -4.15
C ARG A 293 0.96 34.97 -5.51
N LYS A 294 1.82 35.90 -5.94
CA LYS A 294 2.56 35.83 -7.22
C LYS A 294 3.42 34.58 -7.37
N ILE A 295 3.78 33.93 -6.25
CA ILE A 295 4.58 32.70 -6.29
C ILE A 295 3.77 31.55 -6.92
N LEU A 296 2.45 31.52 -6.73
CA LEU A 296 1.58 30.50 -7.31
C LEU A 296 1.59 30.55 -8.83
N ASP A 297 1.66 31.74 -9.43
CA ASP A 297 1.74 31.91 -10.89
C ASP A 297 3.02 31.30 -11.49
N THR A 298 4.04 31.03 -10.66
CA THR A 298 5.31 30.43 -11.09
C THR A 298 5.32 28.90 -11.03
N ILE A 299 4.28 28.28 -10.48
CA ILE A 299 4.16 26.83 -10.32
C ILE A 299 3.07 26.35 -11.29
N ASP A 300 3.40 25.33 -12.08
CA ASP A 300 2.44 24.71 -12.98
C ASP A 300 1.54 23.74 -12.20
N PHE A 301 0.24 24.06 -12.12
CA PHE A 301 -0.78 23.24 -11.48
C PHE A 301 -1.63 22.45 -12.49
N SER A 302 -1.26 22.42 -13.78
CA SER A 302 -2.05 21.78 -14.85
C SER A 302 -2.40 20.31 -14.60
N THR A 303 -1.51 19.57 -13.93
CA THR A 303 -1.69 18.15 -13.58
C THR A 303 -2.30 17.93 -12.20
N THR A 304 -2.55 19.01 -11.43
CA THR A 304 -3.05 18.94 -10.04
C THR A 304 -4.56 19.03 -9.97
N ASP A 305 -5.19 18.16 -9.18
CA ASP A 305 -6.59 18.34 -8.78
C ASP A 305 -6.73 19.63 -7.94
N LEU A 306 -7.65 20.53 -8.30
CA LEU A 306 -7.92 21.78 -7.58
C LEU A 306 -8.62 21.57 -6.20
N ASN A 307 -8.35 20.46 -5.53
CA ASN A 307 -8.90 20.08 -4.23
C ASN A 307 -7.85 20.18 -3.11
N PHE A 308 -7.21 21.33 -2.99
CA PHE A 308 -6.25 21.64 -1.93
C PHE A 308 -6.58 22.98 -1.28
N THR A 309 -5.99 23.26 -0.13
CA THR A 309 -6.15 24.59 0.53
C THR A 309 -4.91 25.45 0.32
N ALA A 310 -5.09 26.68 -0.13
CA ALA A 310 -4.02 27.67 -0.23
C ALA A 310 -4.10 28.67 0.94
N TYR A 311 -2.97 28.90 1.59
CA TYR A 311 -2.82 29.86 2.69
C TYR A 311 -1.76 30.90 2.35
N GLN A 312 -2.04 32.15 2.66
CA GLN A 312 -1.06 33.23 2.64
C GLN A 312 -0.58 33.49 4.06
N ILE A 313 0.73 33.54 4.26
CA ILE A 313 1.40 33.75 5.55
C ILE A 313 2.45 34.86 5.45
N SER A 314 2.79 35.50 6.56
CA SER A 314 3.85 36.53 6.56
C SER A 314 5.24 35.91 6.39
N SER A 315 6.16 36.68 5.81
CA SER A 315 7.57 36.27 5.65
C SER A 315 8.29 36.06 6.98
N SER A 316 7.89 36.79 8.03
CA SER A 316 8.40 36.61 9.40
C SER A 316 7.99 35.26 9.97
N ALA A 317 6.72 34.88 9.86
CA ALA A 317 6.22 33.59 10.30
C ALA A 317 6.84 32.44 9.47
N PHE A 318 6.93 32.60 8.14
CA PHE A 318 7.54 31.60 7.26
C PHE A 318 8.99 31.29 7.65
N ARG A 319 9.79 32.32 7.93
CA ARG A 319 11.23 32.19 8.25
C ARG A 319 11.50 31.33 9.49
N ILE A 320 10.60 31.35 10.47
CA ILE A 320 10.73 30.53 11.70
C ILE A 320 10.66 29.04 11.38
N TRP A 321 9.91 28.66 10.35
CA TRP A 321 9.60 27.26 10.02
C TRP A 321 10.36 26.72 8.81
N SER A 322 11.10 27.56 8.09
CA SER A 322 11.95 27.17 6.95
C SER A 322 13.15 26.34 7.41
N ASP A 323 13.40 25.21 6.75
CA ASP A 323 14.63 24.42 6.99
C ASP A 323 15.78 24.82 6.05
N VAL A 324 15.50 25.67 5.06
CA VAL A 324 16.50 26.14 4.09
C VAL A 324 17.05 27.51 4.49
N GLN A 325 18.31 27.75 4.13
CA GLN A 325 18.96 29.06 4.34
C GLN A 325 18.34 30.15 3.46
N THR A 326 17.99 29.80 2.21
CA THR A 326 17.37 30.70 1.24
C THR A 326 15.93 30.25 0.96
N ASN A 327 14.99 30.72 1.78
CA ASN A 327 13.59 30.41 1.58
C ASN A 327 13.04 31.08 0.33
N GLN A 328 12.25 30.34 -0.43
CA GLN A 328 11.59 30.83 -1.64
C GLN A 328 10.15 31.31 -1.38
N GLY A 329 9.76 31.38 -0.10
CA GLY A 329 8.43 31.82 0.32
C GLY A 329 7.30 30.85 0.01
N VAL A 330 7.59 29.57 -0.29
CA VAL A 330 6.57 28.55 -0.55
C VAL A 330 6.90 27.21 0.11
N MET A 331 5.89 26.64 0.77
CA MET A 331 5.88 25.27 1.32
C MET A 331 4.57 24.59 0.96
N ALA A 332 4.61 23.28 0.74
CA ALA A 332 3.42 22.50 0.46
C ALA A 332 3.43 21.16 1.19
N ILE A 333 2.25 20.74 1.61
CA ILE A 333 2.00 19.43 2.22
C ILE A 333 1.31 18.58 1.17
N PHE A 334 1.90 17.41 0.91
CA PHE A 334 1.37 16.40 -0.01
C PHE A 334 0.98 15.15 0.76
N ALA A 335 0.08 14.34 0.20
CA ALA A 335 -0.04 12.96 0.61
C ALA A 335 1.28 12.24 0.29
N MET A 336 1.67 11.29 1.15
CA MET A 336 2.94 10.59 1.01
C MET A 336 2.93 9.76 -0.30
N PRO A 337 3.81 10.08 -1.28
CA PRO A 337 3.82 9.43 -2.59
C PRO A 337 4.16 7.95 -2.50
N ARG A 338 3.43 7.11 -3.24
CA ARG A 338 3.73 5.68 -3.40
C ARG A 338 4.05 5.37 -4.86
N ALA A 339 4.80 4.30 -5.07
CA ALA A 339 5.15 3.84 -6.42
C ALA A 339 3.91 3.61 -7.30
N ASP A 340 2.82 3.13 -6.72
CA ASP A 340 1.59 2.79 -7.47
C ASP A 340 0.69 4.01 -7.76
N SER A 341 0.87 5.11 -7.03
CA SER A 341 0.00 6.29 -7.11
C SER A 341 0.58 7.40 -7.99
N CYS A 342 1.88 7.37 -8.26
CA CYS A 342 2.58 8.43 -8.95
C CYS A 342 3.10 7.97 -10.31
N SER A 343 3.10 8.87 -11.28
CA SER A 343 3.75 8.66 -12.57
C SER A 343 5.18 9.19 -12.48
N PHE A 344 6.18 8.34 -12.66
CA PHE A 344 7.58 8.74 -12.61
C PHE A 344 8.07 8.99 -14.04
N PRO A 345 8.25 10.25 -14.47
CA PRO A 345 8.67 10.55 -15.84
C PRO A 345 10.15 10.16 -16.01
N GLN A 346 10.38 8.91 -16.43
CA GLN A 346 11.68 8.41 -16.85
C GLN A 346 11.70 8.27 -18.38
N ARG A 347 12.66 8.89 -19.05
CA ARG A 347 12.85 8.72 -20.50
C ARG A 347 13.40 7.35 -20.85
N ILE A 348 14.21 6.79 -19.97
CA ILE A 348 14.88 5.50 -20.12
C ILE A 348 14.85 4.82 -18.75
N THR A 349 14.30 3.61 -18.71
CA THR A 349 14.28 2.77 -17.52
C THR A 349 15.06 1.50 -17.83
N LEU A 350 16.13 1.28 -17.08
CA LEU A 350 16.94 0.07 -17.10
C LEU A 350 16.37 -0.91 -16.08
N PRO A 351 16.41 -2.23 -16.37
CA PRO A 351 15.90 -3.26 -15.46
C PRO A 351 16.89 -3.47 -14.31
N ILE A 352 17.05 -2.45 -13.47
CA ILE A 352 17.96 -2.42 -12.33
C ILE A 352 17.14 -2.04 -11.10
N THR A 353 17.14 -2.92 -10.10
CA THR A 353 16.55 -2.70 -8.78
C THR A 353 17.65 -2.52 -7.76
N VAL A 354 17.58 -1.47 -6.94
CA VAL A 354 18.53 -1.26 -5.84
C VAL A 354 17.83 -1.52 -4.50
N VAL A 355 18.42 -2.33 -3.65
CA VAL A 355 17.96 -2.64 -2.30
C VAL A 355 18.92 -2.02 -1.30
N CYS A 356 18.40 -1.10 -0.49
CA CYS A 356 19.13 -0.45 0.60
C CYS A 356 18.85 -1.20 1.91
N ASP A 357 19.91 -1.75 2.48
CA ASP A 357 19.91 -2.36 3.81
C ASP A 357 20.61 -1.43 4.80
N ASN A 358 19.87 -0.93 5.79
CA ASN A 358 20.42 -0.20 6.93
C ASN A 358 21.27 1.04 6.59
N VAL A 359 20.97 1.72 5.47
CA VAL A 359 21.59 3.01 5.10
C VAL A 359 21.01 4.11 6.00
N ARG A 360 21.81 4.60 6.94
CA ARG A 360 21.35 5.48 8.03
C ARG A 360 21.73 6.94 7.84
N ASP A 361 22.73 7.25 7.03
CA ASP A 361 23.07 8.64 6.74
C ASP A 361 22.09 9.28 5.73
N PRO A 362 21.43 10.40 6.08
CA PRO A 362 20.52 11.09 5.16
C PRO A 362 21.18 11.58 3.86
N GLY A 363 22.45 11.97 3.92
CA GLY A 363 23.19 12.49 2.77
C GLY A 363 23.47 11.39 1.75
N ASN A 364 23.94 10.25 2.23
CA ASN A 364 24.17 9.05 1.42
C ASN A 364 22.87 8.53 0.82
N MET A 365 21.78 8.42 1.61
CA MET A 365 20.47 8.01 1.08
C MET A 365 19.99 8.95 -0.03
N GLY A 366 20.06 10.27 0.17
CA GLY A 366 19.67 11.23 -0.87
C GLY A 366 20.51 11.09 -2.14
N THR A 367 21.82 10.87 -1.98
CA THR A 367 22.75 10.67 -3.10
C THR A 367 22.47 9.36 -3.85
N ILE A 368 22.13 8.29 -3.13
CA ILE A 368 21.72 7.00 -3.69
C ILE A 368 20.44 7.17 -4.52
N ILE A 369 19.39 7.80 -3.98
CA ILE A 369 18.13 8.05 -4.70
C ILE A 369 18.41 8.86 -5.98
N ARG A 370 19.22 9.92 -5.86
CA ARG A 370 19.62 10.75 -7.01
C ARG A 370 20.36 9.96 -8.08
N THR A 371 21.28 9.10 -7.67
CA THR A 371 22.08 8.28 -8.58
C THR A 371 21.20 7.25 -9.29
N CYS A 372 20.31 6.57 -8.55
CA CYS A 372 19.39 5.60 -9.12
C CYS A 372 18.46 6.24 -10.17
N ALA A 373 17.90 7.41 -9.86
CA ALA A 373 17.08 8.17 -10.80
C ALA A 373 17.87 8.61 -12.05
N ALA A 374 19.12 9.06 -11.88
CA ALA A 374 19.97 9.52 -12.99
C ALA A 374 20.40 8.37 -13.92
N VAL A 375 20.71 7.21 -13.34
CA VAL A 375 21.04 5.99 -14.09
C VAL A 375 19.80 5.46 -14.83
N GLY A 376 18.60 5.73 -14.31
CA GLY A 376 17.33 5.21 -14.85
C GLY A 376 16.99 3.86 -14.25
N CYS A 377 17.23 3.63 -12.97
CA CYS A 377 16.85 2.37 -12.32
C CYS A 377 15.32 2.20 -12.31
N ASP A 378 14.85 0.95 -12.46
CA ASP A 378 13.44 0.58 -12.40
C ASP A 378 12.82 0.96 -11.05
N ARG A 379 13.48 0.59 -9.94
CA ARG A 379 13.02 0.95 -8.59
C ARG A 379 14.12 0.92 -7.55
N LEU A 380 13.87 1.60 -6.44
CA LEU A 380 14.65 1.50 -5.21
C LEU A 380 13.79 0.94 -4.07
N ILE A 381 14.35 0.01 -3.31
CA ILE A 381 13.71 -0.64 -2.16
C ILE A 381 14.50 -0.27 -0.91
N ALA A 382 13.88 0.43 0.05
CA ALA A 382 14.48 0.75 1.34
C ALA A 382 13.92 -0.15 2.44
N LEU A 383 14.79 -0.97 3.04
CA LEU A 383 14.42 -1.89 4.11
C LEU A 383 14.22 -1.16 5.46
N LYS A 384 13.45 -1.79 6.35
CA LYS A 384 13.36 -1.41 7.78
C LYS A 384 14.77 -1.34 8.38
N GLY A 385 15.11 -0.18 8.93
CA GLY A 385 16.46 0.13 9.43
C GLY A 385 17.14 1.27 8.65
N CYS A 386 16.68 1.57 7.43
CA CYS A 386 17.11 2.76 6.70
C CYS A 386 16.61 4.06 7.36
N VAL A 387 17.29 5.15 7.05
CA VAL A 387 16.82 6.52 7.31
C VAL A 387 15.47 6.77 6.63
N ASP A 388 14.66 7.64 7.21
CA ASP A 388 13.41 8.08 6.58
C ASP A 388 13.71 8.74 5.23
N ILE A 389 13.27 8.12 4.13
CA ILE A 389 13.53 8.61 2.78
C ILE A 389 12.89 9.99 2.54
N TRP A 390 11.86 10.35 3.30
CA TRP A 390 11.19 11.64 3.22
C TRP A 390 11.69 12.65 4.26
N ASP A 391 12.82 12.36 4.91
CA ASP A 391 13.48 13.31 5.80
C ASP A 391 13.93 14.56 5.01
N PRO A 392 13.78 15.79 5.55
CA PRO A 392 14.18 17.01 4.86
C PRO A 392 15.64 17.01 4.38
N LYS A 393 16.56 16.38 5.12
CA LYS A 393 17.97 16.28 4.70
C LYS A 393 18.13 15.32 3.52
N VAL A 394 17.41 14.19 3.50
CA VAL A 394 17.40 13.25 2.36
C VAL A 394 16.83 13.94 1.12
N ILE A 395 15.71 14.65 1.25
CA ILE A 395 15.06 15.37 0.15
C ILE A 395 16.03 16.41 -0.48
N ARG A 396 16.73 17.17 0.36
CA ARG A 396 17.74 18.15 -0.09
C ARG A 396 18.90 17.47 -0.82
N SER A 397 19.46 16.41 -0.25
CA SER A 397 20.56 15.66 -0.87
C SER A 397 20.13 14.96 -2.16
N GLY A 398 18.86 14.51 -2.25
CA GLY A 398 18.27 13.90 -3.44
C GLY A 398 17.87 14.89 -4.53
N MET A 399 17.80 16.19 -4.23
CA MET A 399 17.49 17.26 -5.19
C MET A 399 16.24 17.01 -6.05
N GLY A 400 15.17 16.45 -5.46
CA GLY A 400 13.91 16.15 -6.15
C GLY A 400 13.87 14.82 -6.92
N ALA A 401 14.94 14.01 -6.89
CA ALA A 401 14.97 12.70 -7.53
C ALA A 401 13.91 11.71 -7.01
N HIS A 402 13.36 11.96 -5.82
CA HIS A 402 12.25 11.22 -5.22
C HIS A 402 11.02 11.15 -6.14
N PHE A 403 10.82 12.15 -6.99
CA PHE A 403 9.69 12.25 -7.93
C PHE A 403 10.04 11.72 -9.33
N ARG A 404 11.18 11.05 -9.47
CA ARG A 404 11.69 10.52 -10.75
C ARG A 404 12.10 9.06 -10.66
N LEU A 405 11.92 8.43 -9.50
CA LEU A 405 12.30 7.05 -9.23
C LEU A 405 11.18 6.38 -8.42
N PRO A 406 10.61 5.27 -8.90
CA PRO A 406 9.72 4.45 -8.10
C PRO A 406 10.45 3.95 -6.84
N MET A 407 9.90 4.23 -5.67
CA MET A 407 10.48 3.81 -4.39
C MET A 407 9.48 3.01 -3.58
N ILE A 408 9.95 1.88 -3.06
CA ILE A 408 9.26 1.04 -2.08
C ILE A 408 10.06 1.14 -0.79
N TYR A 409 9.42 1.37 0.34
CA TYR A 409 10.10 1.63 1.60
C TYR A 409 9.30 1.07 2.78
N ASP A 410 9.93 1.00 3.95
CA ASP A 410 9.41 0.32 5.15
C ASP A 410 9.18 -1.19 4.93
N VAL A 411 9.99 -1.78 4.04
CA VAL A 411 9.92 -3.20 3.69
C VAL A 411 10.65 -4.01 4.75
N GLY A 412 9.98 -5.02 5.31
CA GLY A 412 10.62 -5.98 6.20
C GLY A 412 11.36 -7.07 5.43
N TRP A 413 12.36 -7.68 6.05
CA TRP A 413 13.09 -8.82 5.49
C TRP A 413 12.17 -10.00 5.16
N GLU A 414 11.08 -10.15 5.90
CA GLU A 414 10.03 -11.16 5.70
C GLU A 414 9.27 -10.98 4.38
N THR A 415 9.23 -9.76 3.82
CA THR A 415 8.46 -9.42 2.62
C THR A 415 9.32 -9.06 1.40
N ILE A 416 10.65 -8.96 1.56
CA ILE A 416 11.56 -8.51 0.48
C ILE A 416 11.42 -9.34 -0.81
N ALA A 417 11.22 -10.65 -0.69
CA ALA A 417 11.09 -11.56 -1.83
C ALA A 417 9.90 -11.22 -2.75
N ASN A 418 8.83 -10.60 -2.21
CA ASN A 418 7.68 -10.18 -3.01
C ASN A 418 7.96 -8.92 -3.84
N HIS A 419 9.03 -8.20 -3.54
CA HIS A 419 9.38 -6.93 -4.18
C HIS A 419 10.59 -7.05 -5.12
N VAL A 420 11.37 -8.13 -4.99
CA VAL A 420 12.47 -8.45 -5.92
C VAL A 420 11.87 -9.13 -7.16
N PRO A 421 12.18 -8.66 -8.39
CA PRO A 421 11.63 -9.24 -9.62
C PRO A 421 11.97 -10.73 -9.78
N GLU A 422 11.01 -11.51 -10.27
CA GLU A 422 11.21 -12.93 -10.55
C GLU A 422 12.32 -13.12 -11.61
N ASN A 423 13.29 -13.99 -11.32
CA ASN A 423 14.48 -14.26 -12.15
C ASN A 423 15.52 -13.13 -12.22
N SER A 424 15.52 -12.17 -11.29
CA SER A 424 16.57 -11.15 -11.26
C SER A 424 17.93 -11.74 -10.88
N LYS A 425 19.01 -11.23 -11.51
CA LYS A 425 20.38 -11.52 -11.08
C LYS A 425 20.71 -10.66 -9.87
N VAL A 426 20.91 -11.31 -8.73
CA VAL A 426 21.21 -10.64 -7.48
C VAL A 426 22.71 -10.43 -7.32
N TYR A 427 23.11 -9.20 -7.00
CA TYR A 427 24.48 -8.82 -6.68
C TYR A 427 24.55 -8.15 -5.31
N LEU A 428 25.49 -8.60 -4.50
CA LEU A 428 25.75 -8.10 -3.16
C LEU A 428 27.02 -7.24 -3.18
N ALA A 429 26.89 -5.94 -2.95
CA ALA A 429 27.98 -4.99 -3.02
C ALA A 429 28.74 -4.93 -1.68
N ASP A 430 29.93 -5.51 -1.63
CA ASP A 430 30.74 -5.67 -0.42
C ASP A 430 32.16 -5.15 -0.61
N HIS A 431 32.87 -4.88 0.49
CA HIS A 431 34.15 -4.18 0.52
C HIS A 431 35.37 -5.08 0.79
N LYS A 432 35.19 -6.24 1.44
CA LYS A 432 36.34 -7.04 1.96
C LYS A 432 36.66 -8.33 1.18
N TYR A 433 37.73 -8.37 0.40
CA TYR A 433 38.30 -9.63 -0.10
C TYR A 433 39.49 -10.04 0.79
N SER A 434 39.30 -10.99 1.70
CA SER A 434 40.42 -11.62 2.42
C SER A 434 40.57 -13.07 1.95
N ASP A 435 41.69 -13.36 1.27
CA ASP A 435 42.11 -14.73 0.92
C ASP A 435 42.40 -15.61 2.16
N GLU A 436 42.49 -15.01 3.34
CA GLU A 436 42.77 -15.66 4.63
C GLU A 436 41.56 -16.39 5.24
N GLU A 437 40.37 -16.25 4.65
CA GLU A 437 39.19 -17.06 5.00
C GLU A 437 39.04 -18.30 4.09
N LYS A 438 40.16 -18.85 3.59
CA LYS A 438 40.16 -20.21 3.03
C LYS A 438 40.06 -21.20 4.19
N PRO A 439 39.12 -22.18 4.16
CA PRO A 439 39.07 -23.19 5.21
C PRO A 439 40.40 -23.95 5.20
N THR A 440 41.04 -24.05 6.36
CA THR A 440 42.08 -25.04 6.56
C THR A 440 41.44 -26.42 6.43
N ASN A 441 42.18 -27.39 5.90
CA ASN A 441 41.73 -28.75 5.55
C ASN A 441 41.15 -29.59 6.71
N HIS A 442 40.83 -29.01 7.86
CA HIS A 442 40.30 -29.70 9.02
C HIS A 442 38.77 -29.77 9.11
N ASP A 443 38.02 -29.09 8.23
CA ASP A 443 36.54 -29.11 8.23
C ASP A 443 35.92 -29.95 7.08
N ILE A 444 36.68 -30.87 6.48
CA ILE A 444 36.28 -31.59 5.25
C ILE A 444 35.25 -32.72 5.50
N ASP A 445 34.99 -33.11 6.75
CA ASP A 445 34.09 -34.22 7.08
C ASP A 445 32.76 -33.79 7.76
N ASP A 446 32.17 -32.65 7.38
CA ASP A 446 30.87 -32.21 7.92
C ASP A 446 29.68 -32.79 7.10
N PRO A 447 28.75 -33.56 7.73
CA PRO A 447 27.54 -34.12 7.11
C PRO A 447 26.63 -33.10 6.40
N SER A 448 26.82 -31.81 6.66
CA SER A 448 26.09 -30.67 6.09
C SER A 448 26.17 -30.57 4.56
N LYS A 449 27.31 -30.93 3.94
CA LYS A 449 27.52 -30.78 2.49
C LYS A 449 26.71 -31.81 1.68
N LYS A 450 26.65 -33.05 2.16
CA LYS A 450 25.90 -34.13 1.53
C LYS A 450 24.39 -33.91 1.61
N MET A 451 23.91 -33.41 2.75
CA MET A 451 22.51 -33.03 2.95
C MET A 451 22.08 -31.86 2.06
N PHE A 452 23.00 -30.92 1.78
CA PHE A 452 22.74 -29.77 0.89
C PHE A 452 22.76 -30.16 -0.60
N GLU A 453 23.69 -31.01 -1.02
CA GLU A 453 23.72 -31.57 -2.39
C GLU A 453 22.44 -32.38 -2.68
N GLU A 454 21.99 -33.20 -1.72
CA GLU A 454 20.70 -33.91 -1.80
C GLU A 454 19.49 -32.96 -1.85
N MET A 455 19.52 -31.83 -1.15
CA MET A 455 18.46 -30.81 -1.22
C MET A 455 18.42 -30.06 -2.55
N LEU A 456 19.58 -29.79 -3.15
CA LEU A 456 19.71 -29.17 -4.48
C LEU A 456 19.29 -30.12 -5.60
N GLU A 457 19.61 -31.42 -5.49
CA GLU A 457 19.16 -32.45 -6.41
C GLU A 457 17.64 -32.65 -6.33
N LYS A 458 17.06 -32.75 -5.13
CA LYS A 458 15.60 -32.79 -4.94
C LYS A 458 14.90 -31.57 -5.55
N ARG A 459 15.54 -30.39 -5.54
CA ARG A 459 14.99 -29.17 -6.15
C ARG A 459 15.11 -29.16 -7.67
N LYS A 460 16.17 -29.74 -8.24
CA LYS A 460 16.30 -29.98 -9.69
C LYS A 460 15.29 -31.02 -10.18
N GLU A 461 15.01 -32.05 -9.36
CA GLU A 461 13.96 -33.04 -9.63
C GLU A 461 12.55 -32.43 -9.58
N MET A 462 12.23 -31.64 -8.55
CA MET A 462 10.95 -30.90 -8.48
C MET A 462 10.74 -29.91 -9.64
N LYS A 463 11.82 -29.37 -10.22
CA LYS A 463 11.74 -28.53 -11.43
C LYS A 463 11.58 -29.35 -12.71
N ARG A 464 12.02 -30.62 -12.74
CA ARG A 464 11.86 -31.54 -13.87
C ARG A 464 10.47 -32.17 -13.93
N THR A 465 9.86 -32.46 -12.77
CA THR A 465 8.52 -33.05 -12.69
C THR A 465 7.39 -32.06 -12.95
N ASN A 466 7.64 -30.76 -12.96
CA ASN A 466 6.68 -29.73 -13.40
C ASN A 466 6.69 -29.53 -14.93
N THR A 467 6.64 -30.64 -15.68
CA THR A 467 6.27 -30.62 -17.09
C THR A 467 4.83 -31.11 -17.22
N ALA A 468 3.97 -30.18 -17.65
CA ALA A 468 2.62 -30.37 -18.20
C ALA A 468 1.75 -31.47 -17.58
N GLU A 469 0.97 -31.13 -16.53
CA GLU A 469 -0.48 -31.44 -16.46
C GLU A 469 -1.19 -30.93 -15.19
N ASP A 470 -0.50 -30.59 -14.09
CA ASP A 470 -1.18 -30.12 -12.86
C ASP A 470 -1.20 -28.58 -12.71
N ARG A 471 -2.03 -27.89 -13.51
CA ARG A 471 -2.39 -26.47 -13.32
C ARG A 471 -3.81 -26.28 -12.78
N SER A 472 -4.18 -27.03 -11.74
CA SER A 472 -5.36 -26.71 -10.93
C SER A 472 -5.09 -27.04 -9.47
N TYR A 473 -5.36 -26.07 -8.59
CA TYR A 473 -5.29 -26.16 -7.12
C TYR A 473 -3.89 -26.19 -6.46
N SER A 474 -3.24 -25.01 -6.40
CA SER A 474 -2.31 -24.65 -5.31
C SER A 474 -1.98 -23.14 -5.38
N SER A 475 -2.93 -22.31 -4.96
CA SER A 475 -2.71 -20.87 -4.71
C SER A 475 -2.63 -20.67 -3.20
N SER A 476 -1.56 -21.16 -2.58
CA SER A 476 -1.23 -20.86 -1.19
C SER A 476 0.15 -20.20 -1.13
N ASN A 477 0.09 -18.91 -0.77
CA ASN A 477 1.18 -17.97 -0.46
C ASN A 477 2.14 -18.51 0.61
N ASN A 478 2.99 -19.46 0.24
CA ASN A 478 4.02 -19.99 1.14
C ASN A 478 5.26 -20.48 0.39
N ARG A 479 5.66 -19.80 -0.70
CA ARG A 479 6.82 -20.27 -1.48
C ARG A 479 8.20 -19.97 -0.87
N PHE A 480 8.32 -19.19 0.21
CA PHE A 480 9.64 -18.74 0.67
C PHE A 480 9.86 -18.57 2.19
N LEU A 481 9.19 -19.32 3.09
CA LEU A 481 9.29 -18.97 4.53
C LEU A 481 9.40 -20.03 5.65
N PRO A 482 10.06 -21.21 5.46
CA PRO A 482 10.64 -21.89 6.62
C PRO A 482 12.15 -22.16 6.58
N LEU A 483 12.90 -21.69 5.57
CA LEU A 483 14.34 -22.01 5.45
C LEU A 483 15.29 -20.94 6.04
N TYR A 484 14.82 -19.70 6.27
CA TYR A 484 15.67 -18.57 6.71
C TYR A 484 16.43 -18.79 8.04
N LYS A 485 15.88 -19.62 8.94
CA LYS A 485 16.47 -19.97 10.24
C LYS A 485 17.49 -21.11 10.15
N ASN A 486 17.37 -21.97 9.13
CA ASN A 486 18.01 -23.29 9.12
C ASN A 486 19.07 -23.45 8.03
N ILE A 487 19.35 -22.42 7.21
CA ILE A 487 20.46 -22.45 6.25
C ILE A 487 21.78 -22.32 7.02
N PRO A 488 22.61 -23.38 7.10
CA PRO A 488 23.99 -23.25 7.55
C PRO A 488 24.71 -22.36 6.55
N ILE A 489 25.46 -21.37 7.03
CA ILE A 489 26.22 -20.48 6.17
C ILE A 489 27.43 -21.28 5.69
N ASP A 490 27.27 -22.04 4.60
CA ASP A 490 28.40 -22.69 3.95
C ASP A 490 29.22 -21.61 3.23
N TYR A 491 30.34 -21.28 3.84
CA TYR A 491 31.30 -20.31 3.37
C TYR A 491 32.01 -20.76 2.08
N LEU A 492 31.83 -21.95 1.49
CA LEU A 492 32.70 -22.36 0.39
C LEU A 492 32.25 -22.04 -1.05
N SER A 493 30.94 -21.85 -1.33
CA SER A 493 30.47 -21.78 -2.73
C SER A 493 30.35 -20.35 -3.32
N MET A 494 30.48 -19.30 -2.49
CA MET A 494 30.27 -17.89 -2.88
C MET A 494 31.51 -17.13 -3.38
N TRP A 495 32.71 -17.72 -3.38
CA TRP A 495 33.96 -16.96 -3.42
C TRP A 495 34.59 -16.78 -4.80
N LYS A 496 33.77 -16.40 -5.79
CA LYS A 496 34.29 -15.67 -6.95
C LYS A 496 33.67 -14.28 -6.94
N ALA A 497 34.43 -13.34 -6.38
CA ALA A 497 34.10 -11.92 -6.46
C ALA A 497 34.47 -11.43 -7.86
N PHE A 498 33.53 -10.81 -8.56
CA PHE A 498 33.75 -10.34 -9.93
C PHE A 498 33.91 -8.82 -9.93
N SER A 499 34.96 -8.32 -10.58
CA SER A 499 35.12 -6.89 -10.86
C SER A 499 34.23 -6.40 -12.00
N ASN A 500 33.81 -7.31 -12.90
CA ASN A 500 32.99 -7.00 -14.06
C ASN A 500 31.55 -7.48 -13.87
N VAL A 501 30.60 -6.56 -13.74
CA VAL A 501 29.16 -6.86 -13.69
C VAL A 501 28.56 -6.66 -15.09
N LYS A 502 28.28 -7.74 -15.80
CA LYS A 502 27.59 -7.71 -17.10
C LYS A 502 26.30 -8.52 -17.04
N SER A 503 25.17 -7.91 -17.37
CA SER A 503 23.87 -8.59 -17.44
C SER A 503 22.97 -7.97 -18.50
N THR A 504 22.19 -8.81 -19.18
CA THR A 504 21.04 -8.47 -20.02
C THR A 504 19.70 -8.59 -19.28
N ASP A 505 19.69 -9.37 -18.20
CA ASP A 505 18.50 -9.72 -17.43
C ASP A 505 18.40 -8.78 -16.23
N HIS A 506 17.19 -8.61 -15.69
CA HIS A 506 16.93 -7.70 -14.58
C HIS A 506 17.93 -7.91 -13.44
N THR A 507 18.62 -6.85 -13.06
CA THR A 507 19.68 -6.90 -12.05
C THR A 507 19.17 -6.34 -10.73
N THR A 508 19.34 -7.06 -9.62
CA THR A 508 19.07 -6.54 -8.27
C THR A 508 20.39 -6.35 -7.53
N ILE A 509 20.64 -5.15 -7.01
CA ILE A 509 21.86 -4.83 -6.27
C ILE A 509 21.49 -4.56 -4.82
N ILE A 510 22.13 -5.26 -3.90
CA ILE A 510 21.95 -5.07 -2.46
C ILE A 510 23.17 -4.30 -1.93
N ILE A 511 22.91 -3.17 -1.27
CA ILE A 511 23.92 -2.35 -0.59
C ILE A 511 23.66 -2.31 0.91
N GLY A 512 24.73 -2.33 1.69
CA GLY A 512 24.68 -2.22 3.15
C GLY A 512 24.87 -0.78 3.66
N GLY A 513 24.68 -0.59 4.97
CA GLY A 513 24.88 0.68 5.64
C GLY A 513 26.35 1.02 5.87
N GLU A 514 26.63 2.28 6.21
CA GLU A 514 28.00 2.77 6.40
C GLU A 514 28.71 2.13 7.58
N THR A 515 27.99 1.86 8.66
CA THR A 515 28.57 1.44 9.97
C THR A 515 28.56 -0.07 10.15
N GLU A 516 27.49 -0.73 9.72
CA GLU A 516 27.28 -2.16 9.93
C GLU A 516 27.63 -2.99 8.68
N GLY A 517 27.92 -2.32 7.55
CA GLY A 517 28.14 -2.97 6.27
C GLY A 517 26.91 -3.77 5.83
N ILE A 518 27.16 -4.94 5.24
CA ILE A 518 26.11 -5.84 4.76
C ILE A 518 25.65 -6.75 5.90
N SER A 519 24.35 -6.74 6.18
CA SER A 519 23.75 -7.61 7.20
C SER A 519 23.84 -9.10 6.84
N LEU A 520 23.72 -9.95 7.87
CA LEU A 520 23.64 -11.40 7.68
C LEU A 520 22.43 -11.79 6.81
N GLN A 521 21.32 -11.07 6.93
CA GLN A 521 20.11 -11.27 6.18
C GLN A 521 20.32 -11.01 4.68
N ALA A 522 21.02 -9.93 4.34
CA ALA A 522 21.39 -9.62 2.95
C ALA A 522 22.26 -10.73 2.32
N ARG A 523 23.23 -11.27 3.09
CA ARG A 523 24.06 -12.40 2.65
C ARG A 523 23.22 -13.66 2.40
N LYS A 524 22.33 -14.01 3.33
CA LYS A 524 21.43 -15.17 3.20
C LYS A 524 20.50 -15.07 1.99
N LEU A 525 19.89 -13.90 1.77
CA LEU A 525 19.03 -13.66 0.61
C LEU A 525 19.81 -13.83 -0.70
N THR A 526 21.04 -13.34 -0.73
CA THR A 526 21.92 -13.49 -1.90
C THR A 526 22.19 -14.97 -2.20
N VAL A 527 22.47 -15.79 -1.19
CA VAL A 527 22.66 -17.26 -1.37
C VAL A 527 21.40 -17.91 -1.90
N GLU A 528 20.24 -17.60 -1.31
CA GLU A 528 18.97 -18.20 -1.69
C GLU A 528 18.59 -17.91 -3.15
N LEU A 529 18.88 -16.70 -3.61
CA LEU A 529 18.63 -16.25 -4.97
C LEU A 529 19.78 -16.56 -5.94
N ASN A 530 20.75 -17.38 -5.53
CA ASN A 530 21.93 -17.75 -6.32
C ASN A 530 22.68 -16.52 -6.86
N GLY A 531 22.73 -15.47 -6.03
CA GLY A 531 23.34 -14.19 -6.32
C GLY A 531 24.87 -14.22 -6.15
N LYS A 532 25.52 -13.17 -6.65
CA LYS A 532 26.97 -13.04 -6.67
C LYS A 532 27.43 -11.87 -5.81
N ARG A 533 28.66 -11.93 -5.33
CA ARG A 533 29.30 -10.83 -4.64
C ARG A 533 30.06 -9.93 -5.63
N VAL A 534 29.95 -8.62 -5.45
CA VAL A 534 30.64 -7.60 -6.25
C VAL A 534 31.39 -6.68 -5.31
N TYR A 535 32.56 -6.23 -5.73
CA TYR A 535 33.37 -5.25 -5.01
C TYR A 535 34.05 -4.34 -6.02
N ILE A 536 34.47 -3.17 -5.53
CA ILE A 536 35.30 -2.24 -6.29
C ILE A 536 36.74 -2.46 -5.84
N PRO A 537 37.68 -2.78 -6.73
CA PRO A 537 39.09 -2.88 -6.38
C PRO A 537 39.61 -1.55 -5.82
N LEU A 538 40.19 -1.57 -4.62
CA LEU A 538 40.78 -0.43 -3.95
C LEU A 538 42.31 -0.58 -3.89
N LEU A 539 43.02 0.55 -3.91
CA LEU A 539 44.48 0.64 -3.84
C LEU A 539 44.86 1.72 -2.81
N ASN A 540 46.15 1.84 -2.50
CA ASN A 540 46.71 2.84 -1.58
C ASN A 540 46.14 2.73 -0.15
N ASP A 541 45.95 1.51 0.34
CA ASP A 541 45.50 1.22 1.71
C ASP A 541 44.13 1.83 2.07
N VAL A 542 43.31 2.13 1.05
CA VAL A 542 41.92 2.54 1.25
C VAL A 542 41.07 1.31 1.53
N GLU A 543 40.54 1.22 2.75
CA GLU A 543 39.78 0.04 3.21
C GLU A 543 38.38 -0.09 2.61
N SER A 544 37.69 1.04 2.39
CA SER A 544 36.33 1.06 1.85
C SER A 544 35.98 2.40 1.21
N LEU A 545 34.95 2.40 0.37
CA LEU A 545 34.36 3.62 -0.21
C LEU A 545 33.08 3.98 0.53
N ASN A 546 32.71 5.26 0.48
CA ASN A 546 31.37 5.68 0.87
C ASN A 546 30.32 4.89 0.05
N VAL A 547 29.28 4.39 0.72
CA VAL A 547 28.24 3.54 0.11
C VAL A 547 27.62 4.15 -1.16
N SER A 548 27.37 5.47 -1.16
CA SER A 548 26.77 6.16 -2.31
C SER A 548 27.73 6.23 -3.50
N ILE A 549 29.03 6.39 -3.24
CA ILE A 549 30.08 6.36 -4.27
C ILE A 549 30.22 4.95 -4.83
N ALA A 550 30.28 3.95 -3.95
CA ALA A 550 30.39 2.55 -4.34
C ALA A 550 29.22 2.13 -5.25
N LEU A 551 27.99 2.45 -4.84
CA LEU A 551 26.80 2.19 -5.67
C LEU A 551 26.89 2.93 -7.02
N SER A 552 27.33 4.20 -7.03
CA SER A 552 27.44 4.99 -8.26
C SER A 552 28.37 4.35 -9.29
N VAL A 553 29.52 3.83 -8.85
CA VAL A 553 30.47 3.13 -9.72
C VAL A 553 29.85 1.85 -10.28
N ILE A 554 29.22 1.04 -9.43
CA ILE A 554 28.60 -0.22 -9.84
C ILE A 554 27.46 0.03 -10.85
N LEU A 555 26.60 1.02 -10.58
CA LEU A 555 25.47 1.35 -11.45
C LEU A 555 25.92 1.90 -12.81
N MET A 556 26.98 2.71 -12.84
CA MET A 556 27.54 3.22 -14.10
C MET A 556 28.12 2.10 -14.96
N GLU A 557 28.80 1.13 -14.35
CA GLU A 557 29.34 -0.02 -15.09
C GLU A 557 28.22 -0.93 -15.63
N LEU A 558 27.18 -1.15 -14.84
CA LEU A 558 25.98 -1.86 -15.30
C LEU A 558 25.31 -1.15 -16.47
N ARG A 559 25.13 0.17 -16.39
CA ARG A 559 24.54 0.97 -17.47
C ARG A 559 25.34 0.84 -18.76
N LYS A 560 26.67 0.97 -18.70
CA LYS A 560 27.54 0.75 -19.87
C LYS A 560 27.36 -0.64 -20.45
N SER A 561 27.27 -1.67 -19.60
CA SER A 561 27.02 -3.03 -20.08
C SER A 561 25.68 -3.15 -20.84
N TYR A 562 24.62 -2.44 -20.42
CA TYR A 562 23.37 -2.41 -21.16
C TYR A 562 23.51 -1.66 -22.50
N GLU A 563 24.15 -0.49 -22.49
CA GLU A 563 24.36 0.33 -23.70
C GLU A 563 25.22 -0.40 -24.75
N ASP A 564 26.31 -1.04 -24.35
CA ASP A 564 27.19 -1.84 -25.22
C ASP A 564 26.45 -3.00 -25.89
N ILE A 565 25.55 -3.66 -25.16
CA ILE A 565 24.77 -4.80 -25.68
C ILE A 565 23.72 -4.32 -26.67
N VAL A 566 23.05 -3.21 -26.36
CA VAL A 566 22.09 -2.58 -27.28
C VAL A 566 22.80 -2.21 -28.57
N GLN A 567 23.94 -1.51 -28.52
CA GLN A 567 24.71 -1.14 -29.71
C GLN A 567 25.16 -2.37 -30.54
N LYS A 568 25.66 -3.43 -29.88
CA LYS A 568 26.03 -4.69 -30.57
C LYS A 568 24.84 -5.40 -31.20
N SER A 569 23.67 -5.36 -30.57
CA SER A 569 22.45 -5.96 -31.14
C SER A 569 21.94 -5.22 -32.38
N PHE A 570 22.22 -3.91 -32.49
CA PHE A 570 21.94 -3.12 -33.69
C PHE A 570 22.97 -3.37 -34.80
N SER A 571 24.27 -3.50 -34.47
CA SER A 571 25.34 -3.78 -35.45
C SER A 571 25.33 -5.19 -36.05
N ILE A 572 24.55 -6.13 -35.50
CA ILE A 572 24.39 -7.51 -36.04
C ILE A 572 23.19 -7.60 -37.00
N LYS A 573 22.33 -6.57 -37.02
CA LYS A 573 21.14 -6.50 -37.91
C LYS A 573 21.37 -5.66 -39.18
N GLU A 574 22.51 -5.00 -39.29
CA GLU A 574 23.07 -4.44 -40.54
C GLU A 574 24.09 -5.43 -41.11
#